data_AF-A0A1C1D1K3-F1
#
_entry.id   AF-A0A1C1D1K3-F1
#
_cell.length_a   1.000
_cell.length_b   1.000
_cell.length_c   1.000
_cell.angle_alpha   90.00
_cell.angle_beta   90.00
_cell.angle_gamma   90.00
#
_symmetry.space_group_name_H-M   'P 1'
#
loop_
_entity.id
_entity.type
_entity.pdbx_description
1 polymer ?
#
loop_
_entity_poly.entity_id
_entity_poly.type
_entity_poly.pdbx_seq_one_letter_code
_entity_poly.pdbx_strand_id
1 'polypeptide(L)'
;MLVSLTVGKVDAGVAVLLTQDKRLIEFPSILLPSTITSGSIVDIEVKQNHEAEQKAQAAFAALQTRILNTYGINVPATPVLRLRNATQTSLVLEWDPIQLATTTLRSLALYRNGSKAGNIPRPLETLSTKMSGLQIDTEYSFYLVLKTSGGVYTSNTLTVKTHTMNNLTGITVTPGILPPQLRESLEMAIERIGAKINDTIRIDTTHFVCTEGRGREWERANEMNIPIVRPEWVEGCEREGKIIGVRGYYLDADPKQRQVGSNPSLAQARPSTTTAPQQADIPQRPKEPTPKSPDRESTVSGEPGPEVLPTPPLQKDLPPTPADDDDDEEGEEEEEEKEPNDHQEPTTESKGKGKAIDEEPADADDDDDDDEEESHEAQHPPKPKDGNGAEMEDVAL
;
A
#
# COMPACT_ATOMS: atom_id res chain seq x y z
N MET A 1 -23.29 53.11 27.89
CA MET A 1 -24.54 53.25 28.65
C MET A 1 -24.24 52.91 30.09
N LEU A 2 -24.53 53.82 31.03
CA LEU A 2 -24.42 53.55 32.46
C LEU A 2 -25.84 53.27 32.98
N VAL A 3 -26.03 52.15 33.66
CA VAL A 3 -27.34 51.77 34.22
C VAL A 3 -27.15 51.38 35.69
N SER A 4 -27.89 52.05 36.57
CA SER A 4 -27.95 51.71 37.99
C SER A 4 -29.05 50.67 38.23
N LEU A 5 -28.66 49.53 38.79
CA LEU A 5 -29.53 48.38 39.04
C LEU A 5 -29.57 48.07 40.54
N THR A 6 -30.71 47.65 41.05
CA THR A 6 -30.83 47.21 42.45
C THR A 6 -30.73 45.70 42.52
N VAL A 7 -29.85 45.17 43.38
CA VAL A 7 -29.73 43.73 43.62
C VAL A 7 -30.92 43.28 44.46
N GLY A 8 -31.80 42.45 43.92
CA GLY A 8 -32.94 41.89 44.65
C GLY A 8 -32.50 40.71 45.52
N LYS A 9 -32.18 39.60 44.86
CA LYS A 9 -31.78 38.34 45.51
C LYS A 9 -30.41 37.92 44.99
N VAL A 10 -29.55 37.40 45.87
CA VAL A 10 -28.26 36.80 45.50
C VAL A 10 -28.28 35.35 45.95
N ASP A 11 -28.23 34.42 44.99
CA ASP A 11 -28.03 33.00 45.22
C ASP A 11 -26.59 32.60 44.80
N ALA A 12 -26.18 31.37 45.10
CA ALA A 12 -24.79 30.91 44.91
C ALA A 12 -24.30 30.97 43.44
N GLY A 13 -25.18 30.95 42.45
CA GLY A 13 -24.81 31.03 41.02
C GLY A 13 -25.36 32.23 40.24
N VAL A 14 -26.51 32.75 40.66
CA VAL A 14 -27.23 33.80 39.95
C VAL A 14 -27.72 34.86 40.94
N ALA A 15 -27.60 36.12 40.53
CA ALA A 15 -28.19 37.25 41.21
C ALA A 15 -29.30 37.85 40.34
N VAL A 16 -30.34 38.36 40.99
CA VAL A 16 -31.46 39.02 40.34
C VAL A 16 -31.27 40.53 40.46
N LEU A 17 -31.08 41.21 39.34
CA LEU A 17 -30.94 42.67 39.24
C LEU A 17 -32.25 43.29 38.77
N LEU A 18 -32.67 44.37 39.43
CA LEU A 18 -33.92 45.08 39.17
C LEU A 18 -33.62 46.47 38.62
N THR A 19 -34.24 46.82 37.49
CA THR A 19 -34.18 48.16 36.92
C THR A 19 -35.29 49.06 37.46
N GLN A 20 -35.18 50.38 37.26
CA GLN A 20 -36.24 51.33 37.62
C GLN A 20 -37.53 51.13 36.81
N ASP A 21 -37.43 50.62 35.58
CA ASP A 21 -38.57 50.29 34.71
C ASP A 21 -39.11 48.87 34.94
N LYS A 22 -38.85 48.30 36.13
CA LYS A 22 -39.39 47.01 36.61
C LYS A 22 -38.99 45.81 35.74
N ARG A 23 -37.83 45.87 35.10
CA ARG A 23 -37.23 44.70 34.46
C ARG A 23 -36.43 43.92 35.47
N LEU A 24 -36.48 42.61 35.31
CA LEU A 24 -35.69 41.65 36.06
C LEU A 24 -34.59 41.13 35.12
N ILE A 25 -33.35 41.22 35.56
CA ILE A 25 -32.18 40.70 34.83
C ILE A 25 -31.53 39.63 35.72
N GLU A 26 -31.49 38.41 35.22
CA GLU A 26 -30.68 37.35 35.81
C GLU A 26 -29.22 37.57 35.43
N PHE A 27 -28.34 37.63 36.42
CA PHE A 27 -26.94 37.97 36.24
C PHE A 27 -26.03 37.01 37.02
N PRO A 28 -24.99 36.42 36.42
CA PRO A 28 -24.10 35.51 37.14
C PRO A 28 -23.47 36.18 38.36
N SER A 29 -23.64 35.60 39.54
CA SER A 29 -23.16 36.19 40.80
C SER A 29 -21.64 36.38 40.82
N ILE A 30 -20.89 35.55 40.07
CA ILE A 30 -19.43 35.63 39.92
C ILE A 30 -18.93 36.90 39.21
N LEU A 31 -19.76 37.55 38.40
CA LEU A 31 -19.41 38.80 37.69
C LEU A 31 -19.71 40.04 38.54
N LEU A 32 -20.30 39.87 39.72
CA LEU A 32 -20.57 40.95 40.67
C LEU A 32 -19.41 41.07 41.69
N PRO A 33 -19.08 42.29 42.15
CA PRO A 33 -18.20 42.48 43.29
C PRO A 33 -18.57 41.63 44.52
N SER A 34 -17.56 41.07 45.19
CA SER A 34 -17.73 40.17 46.35
C SER A 34 -18.37 40.83 47.59
N THR A 35 -18.51 42.15 47.61
CA THR A 35 -19.11 42.93 48.70
C THR A 35 -20.61 43.18 48.53
N ILE A 36 -21.22 42.70 47.45
CA ILE A 36 -22.63 42.94 47.14
C ILE A 36 -23.54 42.08 48.01
N THR A 37 -24.60 42.70 48.53
CA THR A 37 -25.68 42.04 49.27
C THR A 37 -27.04 42.35 48.62
N SER A 38 -28.09 41.63 49.00
CA SER A 38 -29.46 42.03 48.66
C SER A 38 -29.73 43.48 49.09
N GLY A 39 -30.32 44.26 48.19
CA GLY A 39 -30.59 45.69 48.33
C GLY A 39 -29.47 46.62 47.89
N SER A 40 -28.27 46.12 47.57
CA SER A 40 -27.18 46.96 47.03
C SER A 40 -27.57 47.55 45.67
N ILE A 41 -27.07 48.76 45.37
CA ILE A 41 -27.19 49.36 44.03
C ILE A 41 -25.84 49.16 43.31
N VAL A 42 -25.89 48.63 42.11
CA VAL A 42 -24.71 48.38 41.26
C VAL A 42 -24.84 49.21 40.00
N ASP A 43 -23.80 49.97 39.69
CA ASP A 43 -23.67 50.66 38.42
C ASP A 43 -22.98 49.75 37.41
N ILE A 44 -23.71 49.37 36.35
CA ILE A 44 -23.16 48.60 35.23
C ILE A 44 -22.91 49.56 34.07
N GLU A 45 -21.63 49.71 33.72
CA GLU A 45 -21.23 50.43 32.52
C GLU A 45 -21.09 49.45 31.35
N VAL A 46 -22.01 49.57 30.38
CA VAL A 46 -21.99 48.79 29.13
C VAL A 46 -21.45 49.68 28.01
N LYS A 47 -20.30 49.31 27.46
CA LYS A 47 -19.66 49.97 26.32
C LYS A 47 -19.27 48.93 25.27
N GLN A 48 -19.50 49.25 24.01
CA GLN A 48 -19.01 48.44 22.90
C GLN A 48 -17.48 48.58 22.83
N ASN A 49 -16.76 47.46 22.83
CA ASN A 49 -15.31 47.44 22.78
C ASN A 49 -14.83 47.10 21.36
N HIS A 50 -14.75 48.14 20.52
CA HIS A 50 -14.33 48.00 19.12
C HIS A 50 -12.89 47.47 18.95
N GLU A 51 -11.99 47.71 19.91
CA GLU A 51 -10.62 47.17 19.86
C GLU A 51 -10.63 45.64 20.07
N ALA A 52 -11.40 45.16 21.04
CA ALA A 52 -11.56 43.72 21.27
C ALA A 52 -12.29 43.03 20.10
N GLU A 53 -13.29 43.68 19.49
CA GLU A 53 -13.96 43.20 18.28
C GLU A 53 -12.98 43.04 17.11
N GLN A 54 -12.16 44.07 16.83
CA GLN A 54 -11.15 44.02 15.78
C GLN A 54 -10.12 42.91 16.04
N LYS A 55 -9.67 42.74 17.29
CA LYS A 55 -8.74 41.66 17.68
C LYS A 55 -9.36 40.28 17.48
N ALA A 56 -10.63 40.09 17.86
CA ALA A 56 -11.34 38.83 17.68
C ALA A 56 -11.56 38.51 16.20
N GLN A 57 -11.92 39.51 15.38
CA GLN A 57 -12.07 39.36 13.94
C GLN A 57 -10.74 39.00 13.26
N ALA A 58 -9.64 39.64 13.66
CA ALA A 58 -8.30 39.31 13.16
C ALA A 58 -7.89 37.88 13.53
N ALA A 59 -8.16 37.45 14.78
CA ALA A 59 -7.88 36.08 15.21
C ALA A 59 -8.72 35.03 14.44
N PHE A 60 -10.00 35.32 14.19
CA PHE A 60 -10.87 34.49 13.37
C PHE A 60 -10.35 34.36 11.93
N ALA A 61 -10.02 35.49 11.28
CA ALA A 61 -9.47 35.49 9.93
C ALA A 61 -8.15 34.69 9.85
N ALA A 62 -7.24 34.88 10.82
CA ALA A 62 -6.00 34.12 10.88
C ALA A 62 -6.24 32.61 11.04
N LEU A 63 -7.23 32.20 11.86
CA LEU A 63 -7.63 30.80 11.99
C LEU A 63 -8.16 30.24 10.66
N GLN A 64 -9.04 30.97 9.98
CA GLN A 64 -9.59 30.56 8.67
C GLN A 64 -8.48 30.39 7.63
N THR A 65 -7.54 31.34 7.54
CA THR A 65 -6.38 31.22 6.65
C THR A 65 -5.52 30.00 7.00
N ARG A 66 -5.32 29.70 8.28
CA ARG A 66 -4.56 28.51 8.70
C ARG A 66 -5.26 27.21 8.30
N ILE A 67 -6.58 27.12 8.47
CA ILE A 67 -7.36 25.95 8.06
C ILE A 67 -7.25 25.75 6.54
N LEU A 68 -7.46 26.83 5.76
CA LEU A 68 -7.33 26.79 4.30
C LEU A 68 -5.93 26.34 3.87
N ASN A 69 -4.88 26.93 4.44
CA ASN A 69 -3.50 26.61 4.08
C ASN A 69 -3.12 25.17 4.43
N THR A 70 -3.69 24.63 5.51
CA THR A 70 -3.40 23.26 5.95
C THR A 70 -4.15 22.26 5.08
N TYR A 71 -5.47 22.40 4.94
CA TYR A 71 -6.34 21.36 4.39
C TYR A 71 -6.87 21.62 2.99
N GLY A 72 -6.89 22.88 2.53
CA GLY A 72 -7.56 23.27 1.29
C GLY A 72 -6.64 23.55 0.10
N ILE A 73 -5.33 23.75 0.32
CA ILE A 73 -4.40 24.08 -0.77
C ILE A 73 -3.85 22.82 -1.46
N ASN A 74 -3.40 21.85 -0.68
CA ASN A 74 -2.68 20.69 -1.22
C ASN A 74 -3.64 19.54 -1.48
N VAL A 75 -3.70 19.10 -2.74
CA VAL A 75 -4.46 17.92 -3.15
C VAL A 75 -3.54 16.71 -3.33
N PRO A 76 -4.06 15.48 -3.21
CA PRO A 76 -3.30 14.27 -3.51
C PRO A 76 -2.72 14.29 -4.93
N ALA A 77 -1.46 13.85 -5.07
CA ALA A 77 -0.85 13.70 -6.37
C ALA A 77 -1.33 12.42 -7.05
N THR A 78 -1.65 12.51 -8.34
CA THR A 78 -1.98 11.34 -9.16
C THR A 78 -0.76 10.41 -9.24
N PRO A 79 -0.91 9.11 -8.93
CA PRO A 79 0.22 8.18 -9.00
C PRO A 79 0.71 8.02 -10.44
N VAL A 80 2.02 7.90 -10.63
CA VAL A 80 2.64 7.64 -11.94
C VAL A 80 3.12 6.20 -12.00
N LEU A 81 2.58 5.43 -12.93
CA LEU A 81 2.90 4.01 -13.13
C LEU A 81 3.98 3.84 -14.20
N ARG A 82 5.04 3.09 -13.88
CA ARG A 82 6.18 2.80 -14.74
C ARG A 82 6.48 1.31 -14.80
N LEU A 83 7.06 0.87 -15.92
CA LEU A 83 7.58 -0.48 -16.08
C LEU A 83 8.99 -0.56 -15.50
N ARG A 84 9.21 -1.48 -14.56
CA ARG A 84 10.55 -1.76 -14.02
C ARG A 84 11.27 -2.86 -14.81
N ASN A 85 10.57 -3.97 -15.04
CA ASN A 85 11.10 -5.10 -15.79
C ASN A 85 9.98 -5.88 -16.50
N ALA A 86 10.30 -6.51 -17.63
CA ALA A 86 9.40 -7.38 -18.38
C ALA A 86 10.08 -8.71 -18.70
N THR A 87 9.34 -9.81 -18.54
CA THR A 87 9.76 -11.16 -18.93
C THR A 87 8.74 -11.76 -19.91
N GLN A 88 8.87 -13.03 -20.22
CA GLN A 88 7.95 -13.74 -21.10
C GLN A 88 6.57 -13.95 -20.47
N THR A 89 6.51 -14.14 -19.14
CA THR A 89 5.27 -14.53 -18.43
C THR A 89 4.98 -13.68 -17.19
N SER A 90 5.80 -12.67 -16.93
CA SER A 90 5.61 -11.75 -15.80
C SER A 90 6.16 -10.35 -16.07
N LEU A 91 5.58 -9.35 -15.40
CA LEU A 91 6.01 -7.96 -15.43
C LEU A 91 6.21 -7.47 -13.99
N VAL A 92 7.13 -6.54 -13.79
CA VAL A 92 7.26 -5.80 -12.53
C VAL A 92 6.94 -4.34 -12.80
N LEU A 93 5.91 -3.86 -12.12
CA LEU A 93 5.43 -2.50 -12.21
C LEU A 93 5.86 -1.74 -10.96
N GLU A 94 6.19 -0.46 -11.11
CA GLU A 94 6.53 0.42 -10.00
C GLU A 94 5.87 1.78 -10.16
N TRP A 95 5.73 2.51 -9.06
CA TRP A 95 5.15 3.84 -9.04
C TRP A 95 5.89 4.74 -8.07
N ASP A 96 5.73 6.05 -8.26
CA ASP A 96 6.33 7.04 -7.38
C ASP A 96 5.65 7.05 -5.99
N PRO A 97 6.35 7.47 -4.92
CA PRO A 97 5.77 7.59 -3.59
C PRO A 97 4.45 8.39 -3.59
N ILE A 98 3.43 7.83 -2.94
CA ILE A 98 2.08 8.42 -2.94
C ILE A 98 2.07 9.66 -2.04
N GLN A 99 1.70 10.80 -2.60
CA GLN A 99 1.54 12.04 -1.86
C GLN A 99 0.05 12.28 -1.60
N LEU A 100 -0.37 12.10 -0.35
CA LEU A 100 -1.78 12.22 0.05
C LEU A 100 -2.17 13.64 0.50
N ALA A 101 -1.20 14.54 0.63
CA ALA A 101 -1.36 15.84 1.29
C ALA A 101 -1.98 15.65 2.69
N THR A 102 -3.18 16.18 2.93
CA THR A 102 -3.94 16.02 4.18
C THR A 102 -5.02 14.93 4.12
N THR A 103 -5.16 14.27 2.98
CA THR A 103 -6.16 13.21 2.80
C THR A 103 -5.70 11.89 3.40
N THR A 104 -6.64 11.00 3.65
CA THR A 104 -6.35 9.62 4.04
C THR A 104 -6.46 8.70 2.83
N LEU A 105 -5.57 7.72 2.75
CA LEU A 105 -5.62 6.67 1.74
C LEU A 105 -6.74 5.68 2.08
N ARG A 106 -7.64 5.42 1.13
CA ARG A 106 -8.64 4.35 1.23
C ARG A 106 -8.16 3.06 0.56
N SER A 107 -7.68 3.15 -0.68
CA SER A 107 -7.16 2.00 -1.41
C SER A 107 -6.32 2.41 -2.62
N LEU A 108 -5.32 1.60 -2.97
CA LEU A 108 -4.66 1.64 -4.28
C LEU A 108 -4.97 0.32 -5.00
N ALA A 109 -5.59 0.40 -6.18
CA ALA A 109 -5.92 -0.78 -6.98
C ALA A 109 -5.20 -0.77 -8.32
N LEU A 110 -4.70 -1.93 -8.74
CA LEU A 110 -4.16 -2.14 -10.07
C LEU A 110 -5.25 -2.66 -10.99
N TYR A 111 -5.37 -2.06 -12.17
CA TYR A 111 -6.23 -2.50 -13.25
C TYR A 111 -5.38 -3.05 -14.39
N ARG A 112 -5.88 -4.11 -15.03
CA ARG A 112 -5.29 -4.77 -16.20
C ARG A 112 -6.36 -4.92 -17.27
N ASN A 113 -6.11 -4.39 -18.47
CA ASN A 113 -7.05 -4.45 -19.61
C ASN A 113 -8.47 -4.02 -19.23
N GLY A 114 -8.59 -2.92 -18.46
CA GLY A 114 -9.86 -2.38 -17.98
C GLY A 114 -10.50 -3.11 -16.79
N SER A 115 -10.00 -4.29 -16.41
CA SER A 115 -10.51 -5.05 -15.27
C SER A 115 -9.63 -4.90 -14.04
N LYS A 116 -10.24 -4.86 -12.84
CA LYS A 116 -9.49 -4.77 -11.58
C LYS A 116 -8.68 -6.05 -11.35
N ALA A 117 -7.35 -5.94 -11.31
CA ALA A 117 -6.45 -7.06 -11.08
C ALA A 117 -6.27 -7.36 -9.57
N GLY A 118 -6.40 -6.33 -8.71
CA GLY A 118 -6.30 -6.49 -7.26
C GLY A 118 -6.00 -5.18 -6.54
N ASN A 119 -6.05 -5.20 -5.21
CA ASN A 119 -5.60 -4.10 -4.37
C ASN A 119 -4.12 -4.29 -3.99
N ILE A 120 -3.38 -3.18 -3.93
CA ILE A 120 -2.03 -3.16 -3.38
C ILE A 120 -2.14 -3.16 -1.85
N PRO A 121 -1.55 -4.13 -1.13
CA PRO A 121 -1.79 -4.30 0.30
C PRO A 121 -1.14 -3.22 1.17
N ARG A 122 0.06 -2.74 0.81
CA ARG A 122 0.82 -1.75 1.58
C ARG A 122 1.38 -0.63 0.68
N PRO A 123 0.53 0.17 0.04
CA PRO A 123 0.94 1.07 -1.03
C PRO A 123 1.84 2.24 -0.59
N LEU A 124 1.92 2.53 0.72
CA LEU A 124 2.85 3.51 1.29
C LEU A 124 4.24 2.92 1.60
N GLU A 125 4.35 1.60 1.75
CA GLU A 125 5.61 0.90 2.05
C GLU A 125 6.21 0.24 0.81
N THR A 126 5.36 -0.40 -0.01
CA THR A 126 5.75 -1.09 -1.23
C THR A 126 5.38 -0.25 -2.45
N LEU A 127 6.39 0.18 -3.20
CA LEU A 127 6.24 1.00 -4.41
C LEU A 127 6.30 0.18 -5.71
N SER A 128 6.18 -1.15 -5.60
CA SER A 128 6.24 -2.05 -6.74
C SER A 128 5.42 -3.31 -6.52
N THR A 129 5.01 -3.93 -7.62
CA THR A 129 4.27 -5.19 -7.62
C THR A 129 4.68 -6.06 -8.82
N LYS A 130 4.59 -7.37 -8.66
CA LYS A 130 4.89 -8.35 -9.72
C LYS A 130 3.60 -8.97 -10.24
N MET A 131 3.34 -8.79 -11.52
CA MET A 131 2.24 -9.44 -12.24
C MET A 131 2.76 -10.71 -12.90
N SER A 132 2.24 -11.86 -12.49
CA SER A 132 2.60 -13.18 -13.03
C SER A 132 1.44 -13.78 -13.83
N GLY A 133 1.69 -14.90 -14.51
CA GLY A 133 0.64 -15.62 -15.26
C GLY A 133 0.20 -14.90 -16.54
N LEU A 134 1.11 -14.16 -17.16
CA LEU A 134 0.88 -13.49 -18.44
C LEU A 134 1.25 -14.41 -19.60
N GLN A 135 0.60 -14.23 -20.74
CA GLN A 135 0.93 -14.94 -21.97
C GLN A 135 2.21 -14.38 -22.59
N ILE A 136 2.91 -15.23 -23.33
CA ILE A 136 4.15 -14.90 -24.03
C ILE A 136 3.82 -13.99 -25.23
N ASP A 137 4.66 -13.00 -25.50
CA ASP A 137 4.53 -12.06 -26.62
C ASP A 137 3.13 -11.42 -26.74
N THR A 138 2.53 -11.05 -25.61
CA THR A 138 1.16 -10.53 -25.53
C THR A 138 1.15 -9.13 -24.92
N GLU A 139 0.36 -8.24 -25.50
CA GLU A 139 0.20 -6.86 -25.02
C GLU A 139 -0.86 -6.77 -23.91
N TYR A 140 -0.53 -6.00 -22.88
CA TYR A 140 -1.40 -5.70 -21.75
C TYR A 140 -1.36 -4.20 -21.45
N SER A 141 -2.49 -3.65 -20.99
CA SER A 141 -2.57 -2.29 -20.46
C SER A 141 -2.75 -2.32 -18.95
N PHE A 142 -2.05 -1.44 -18.24
CA PHE A 142 -2.10 -1.31 -16.79
C PHE A 142 -2.31 0.14 -16.37
N TYR A 143 -3.08 0.35 -15.32
CA TYR A 143 -3.17 1.65 -14.64
C TYR A 143 -3.52 1.43 -13.17
N LEU A 144 -3.20 2.42 -12.34
CA LEU A 144 -3.53 2.46 -10.92
C LEU A 144 -4.74 3.37 -10.71
N VAL A 145 -5.60 2.99 -9.77
CA VAL A 145 -6.67 3.83 -9.24
C VAL A 145 -6.42 4.04 -7.75
N LEU A 146 -6.09 5.28 -7.40
CA LEU A 146 -5.89 5.75 -6.03
C LEU A 146 -7.20 6.34 -5.52
N LYS A 147 -7.79 5.72 -4.49
CA LYS A 147 -8.94 6.26 -3.76
C LYS A 147 -8.47 6.86 -2.45
N THR A 148 -8.77 8.14 -2.23
CA THR A 148 -8.48 8.86 -0.98
C THR A 148 -9.76 9.44 -0.39
N SER A 149 -9.69 10.07 0.79
CA SER A 149 -10.79 10.86 1.33
C SER A 149 -11.07 12.14 0.53
N GLY A 150 -10.13 12.61 -0.29
CA GLY A 150 -10.28 13.81 -1.12
C GLY A 150 -10.66 13.56 -2.56
N GLY A 151 -10.82 12.29 -2.99
CA GLY A 151 -11.23 11.96 -4.35
C GLY A 151 -10.65 10.66 -4.88
N VAL A 152 -10.83 10.44 -6.18
CA VAL A 152 -10.30 9.29 -6.91
C VAL A 152 -9.37 9.78 -8.01
N TYR A 153 -8.15 9.25 -8.06
CA TYR A 153 -7.10 9.65 -8.97
C TYR A 153 -6.60 8.44 -9.76
N THR A 154 -6.67 8.53 -11.08
CA THR A 154 -6.24 7.46 -11.99
C THR A 154 -4.90 7.81 -12.60
N SER A 155 -3.95 6.87 -12.57
CA SER A 155 -2.61 7.07 -13.16
C SER A 155 -2.64 7.19 -14.67
N ASN A 156 -1.48 7.47 -15.26
CA ASN A 156 -1.24 7.17 -16.67
C ASN A 156 -1.53 5.69 -16.96
N THR A 157 -2.02 5.41 -18.18
CA THR A 157 -2.14 4.04 -18.69
C THR A 157 -0.82 3.61 -19.31
N LEU A 158 -0.30 2.47 -18.86
CA LEU A 158 0.95 1.88 -19.30
C LEU A 158 0.66 0.64 -20.14
N THR A 159 0.93 0.72 -21.44
CA THR A 159 0.82 -0.41 -22.37
C THR A 159 2.16 -1.12 -22.49
N VAL A 160 2.20 -2.43 -22.21
CA VAL A 160 3.42 -3.25 -22.19
C VAL A 160 3.17 -4.57 -22.89
N LYS A 161 4.11 -4.97 -23.75
CA LYS A 161 4.15 -6.31 -24.34
C LYS A 161 5.12 -7.21 -23.58
N THR A 162 4.69 -8.42 -23.21
CA THR A 162 5.60 -9.44 -22.66
C THR A 162 6.62 -9.87 -23.71
N HIS A 163 7.77 -10.39 -23.26
CA HIS A 163 8.84 -10.78 -24.16
C HIS A 163 8.53 -12.07 -24.94
N THR A 164 9.13 -12.20 -26.12
CA THR A 164 9.23 -13.47 -26.85
C THR A 164 10.24 -14.40 -26.16
N MET A 165 10.24 -15.70 -26.52
CA MET A 165 11.20 -16.67 -25.98
C MET A 165 12.67 -16.33 -26.29
N ASN A 166 12.92 -15.60 -27.38
CA ASN A 166 14.27 -15.26 -27.84
C ASN A 166 14.76 -13.93 -27.24
N ASN A 167 13.89 -13.18 -26.56
CA ASN A 167 14.27 -11.93 -25.90
C ASN A 167 14.70 -12.22 -24.46
N LEU A 168 16.02 -12.16 -24.23
CA LEU A 168 16.65 -12.46 -22.95
C LEU A 168 16.86 -11.23 -22.05
N THR A 169 16.53 -10.03 -22.54
CA THR A 169 16.80 -8.75 -21.83
C THR A 169 16.03 -8.59 -20.51
N GLY A 170 14.97 -9.37 -20.35
CA GLY A 170 14.17 -9.44 -19.13
C GLY A 170 14.81 -10.24 -18.00
N ILE A 171 15.86 -11.01 -18.30
CA ILE A 171 16.57 -11.83 -17.30
C ILE A 171 17.37 -10.90 -16.40
N THR A 172 17.18 -11.09 -15.11
CA THR A 172 17.81 -10.36 -14.00
C THR A 172 18.37 -11.39 -13.02
N VAL A 173 19.69 -11.46 -12.94
CA VAL A 173 20.39 -12.44 -12.14
C VAL A 173 20.93 -11.79 -10.87
N THR A 174 20.80 -12.51 -9.75
CA THR A 174 21.59 -12.23 -8.54
C THR A 174 22.62 -13.34 -8.34
N PRO A 175 23.93 -13.03 -8.39
CA PRO A 175 24.98 -14.02 -8.15
C PRO A 175 25.07 -14.34 -6.66
N GLY A 176 25.10 -15.62 -6.33
CA GLY A 176 25.44 -16.12 -5.00
C GLY A 176 26.93 -16.42 -4.88
N ILE A 177 27.25 -17.47 -4.14
CA ILE A 177 28.63 -17.92 -3.99
C ILE A 177 29.09 -18.59 -5.28
N LEU A 178 30.12 -18.01 -5.89
CA LEU A 178 30.74 -18.43 -7.14
C LEU A 178 32.27 -18.24 -7.04
N PRO A 179 33.09 -19.15 -7.60
CA PRO A 179 34.51 -18.90 -7.82
C PRO A 179 34.72 -17.64 -8.67
N PRO A 180 35.77 -16.84 -8.43
CA PRO A 180 35.98 -15.57 -9.13
C PRO A 180 35.94 -15.67 -10.66
N GLN A 181 36.58 -16.70 -11.23
CA GLN A 181 36.61 -16.91 -12.68
C GLN A 181 35.22 -17.18 -13.26
N LEU A 182 34.37 -17.88 -12.50
CA LEU A 182 33.03 -18.22 -12.93
C LEU A 182 32.08 -17.03 -12.80
N ARG A 183 32.29 -16.18 -11.78
CA ARG A 183 31.58 -14.91 -11.63
C ARG A 183 31.87 -13.98 -12.81
N GLU A 184 33.14 -13.83 -13.19
CA GLU A 184 33.54 -13.01 -14.35
C GLU A 184 32.93 -13.56 -15.65
N SER A 185 32.99 -14.89 -15.86
CA SER A 185 32.34 -15.54 -17.00
C SER A 185 30.82 -15.30 -17.04
N LEU A 186 30.16 -15.38 -15.88
CA LEU A 186 28.72 -15.13 -15.74
C LEU A 186 28.39 -13.67 -16.09
N GLU A 187 29.14 -12.71 -15.57
CA GLU A 187 28.95 -11.28 -15.85
C GLU A 187 29.10 -10.99 -17.36
N MET A 188 30.12 -11.55 -18.01
CA MET A 188 30.29 -11.45 -19.47
C MET A 188 29.18 -12.13 -20.27
N ALA A 189 28.65 -13.27 -19.80
CA ALA A 189 27.54 -13.96 -20.46
C ALA A 189 26.24 -13.15 -20.33
N ILE A 190 25.97 -12.58 -19.16
CA ILE A 190 24.81 -11.70 -18.90
C ILE A 190 24.83 -10.48 -19.82
N GLU A 191 25.99 -9.82 -19.95
CA GLU A 191 26.16 -8.68 -20.83
C GLU A 191 25.90 -9.04 -22.30
N ARG A 192 26.45 -10.17 -22.77
CA ARG A 192 26.26 -10.64 -24.16
C ARG A 192 24.81 -10.92 -24.53
N ILE A 193 24.01 -11.45 -23.60
CA ILE A 193 22.57 -11.70 -23.83
C ILE A 193 21.68 -10.47 -23.56
N GLY A 194 22.26 -9.35 -23.11
CA GLY A 194 21.54 -8.13 -22.75
C GLY A 194 20.71 -8.23 -21.47
N ALA A 195 21.01 -9.20 -20.62
CA ALA A 195 20.39 -9.38 -19.30
C ALA A 195 21.01 -8.42 -18.28
N LYS A 196 20.45 -8.39 -17.07
CA LYS A 196 20.92 -7.52 -15.97
C LYS A 196 21.44 -8.35 -14.82
N ILE A 197 22.45 -7.84 -14.11
CA ILE A 197 22.95 -8.43 -12.87
C ILE A 197 22.73 -7.45 -11.71
N ASN A 198 22.31 -7.96 -10.55
CA ASN A 198 22.15 -7.19 -9.31
C ASN A 198 22.77 -7.98 -8.16
N ASP A 199 23.60 -7.35 -7.32
CA ASP A 199 24.24 -8.02 -6.16
C ASP A 199 23.25 -8.42 -5.04
N THR A 200 22.03 -7.88 -5.07
CA THR A 200 21.00 -8.12 -4.06
C THR A 200 19.72 -8.58 -4.73
N ILE A 201 18.99 -9.48 -4.05
CA ILE A 201 17.69 -9.92 -4.53
C ILE A 201 16.67 -8.79 -4.42
N ARG A 202 16.01 -8.51 -5.53
CA ARG A 202 14.95 -7.51 -5.68
C ARG A 202 13.68 -8.19 -6.18
N ILE A 203 12.56 -7.46 -6.14
CA ILE A 203 11.28 -7.95 -6.67
C ILE A 203 11.36 -8.34 -8.16
N ASP A 204 12.25 -7.69 -8.91
CA ASP A 204 12.50 -7.95 -10.32
C ASP A 204 13.57 -9.01 -10.59
N THR A 205 14.20 -9.60 -9.57
CA THR A 205 15.14 -10.74 -9.75
C THR A 205 14.39 -11.96 -10.28
N THR A 206 14.91 -12.54 -11.36
CA THR A 206 14.30 -13.69 -12.05
C THR A 206 14.99 -14.99 -11.70
N HIS A 207 16.32 -14.97 -11.50
CA HIS A 207 17.13 -16.16 -11.25
C HIS A 207 18.21 -15.85 -10.23
N PHE A 208 18.49 -16.79 -9.33
CA PHE A 208 19.62 -16.73 -8.43
C PHE A 208 20.67 -17.73 -8.89
N VAL A 209 21.89 -17.27 -9.16
CA VAL A 209 22.93 -18.10 -9.79
C VAL A 209 24.06 -18.39 -8.81
N CYS A 210 24.28 -19.66 -8.46
CA CYS A 210 25.33 -20.03 -7.51
C CYS A 210 25.87 -21.44 -7.75
N THR A 211 27.04 -21.74 -7.17
CA THR A 211 27.59 -23.11 -7.10
C THR A 211 27.37 -23.76 -5.74
N GLU A 212 27.12 -22.96 -4.71
CA GLU A 212 26.89 -23.40 -3.33
C GLU A 212 25.61 -22.75 -2.78
N GLY A 213 24.70 -23.57 -2.24
CA GLY A 213 23.42 -23.11 -1.70
C GLY A 213 23.54 -22.67 -0.24
N ARG A 214 24.14 -21.50 0.00
CA ARG A 214 24.26 -20.92 1.35
C ARG A 214 24.28 -19.40 1.31
N GLY A 215 23.96 -18.79 2.45
CA GLY A 215 24.00 -17.34 2.67
C GLY A 215 22.63 -16.69 2.59
N ARG A 216 22.55 -15.46 3.12
CA ARG A 216 21.30 -14.72 3.30
C ARG A 216 20.51 -14.48 2.01
N GLU A 217 21.20 -14.21 0.91
CA GLU A 217 20.53 -14.03 -0.39
C GLU A 217 19.98 -15.37 -0.92
N TRP A 218 20.69 -16.48 -0.70
CA TRP A 218 20.18 -17.80 -1.10
C TRP A 218 18.91 -18.18 -0.33
N GLU A 219 18.87 -17.90 0.98
CA GLU A 219 17.66 -18.08 1.81
C GLU A 219 16.50 -17.24 1.29
N ARG A 220 16.75 -15.95 1.00
CA ARG A 220 15.73 -15.05 0.44
C ARG A 220 15.25 -15.50 -0.94
N ALA A 221 16.13 -16.03 -1.79
CA ALA A 221 15.75 -16.57 -3.10
C ALA A 221 14.73 -17.71 -2.93
N ASN A 222 14.96 -18.61 -1.98
CA ASN A 222 14.02 -19.68 -1.65
C ASN A 222 12.68 -19.14 -1.13
N GLU A 223 12.71 -18.20 -0.18
CA GLU A 223 11.50 -17.56 0.37
C GLU A 223 10.64 -16.90 -0.72
N MET A 224 11.29 -16.27 -1.70
CA MET A 224 10.64 -15.62 -2.84
C MET A 224 10.33 -16.57 -4.00
N ASN A 225 10.58 -17.87 -3.87
CA ASN A 225 10.43 -18.88 -4.92
C ASN A 225 11.16 -18.52 -6.23
N ILE A 226 12.33 -17.90 -6.13
CA ILE A 226 13.20 -17.58 -7.26
C ILE A 226 13.98 -18.84 -7.64
N PRO A 227 13.99 -19.26 -8.92
CA PRO A 227 14.80 -20.38 -9.38
C PRO A 227 16.29 -20.22 -9.04
N ILE A 228 16.85 -21.19 -8.32
CA ILE A 228 18.28 -21.24 -7.97
C ILE A 228 19.00 -22.19 -8.92
N VAL A 229 19.79 -21.63 -9.84
CA VAL A 229 20.43 -22.38 -10.93
C VAL A 229 21.95 -22.25 -10.89
N ARG A 230 22.65 -23.16 -11.56
CA ARG A 230 24.09 -23.06 -11.80
C ARG A 230 24.39 -22.11 -12.98
N PRO A 231 25.60 -21.50 -13.05
CA PRO A 231 25.98 -20.56 -14.12
C PRO A 231 25.82 -21.09 -15.55
N GLU A 232 25.96 -22.39 -15.75
CA GLU A 232 25.80 -23.07 -17.04
C GLU A 232 24.39 -22.86 -17.64
N TRP A 233 23.40 -22.46 -16.85
CA TRP A 233 22.07 -22.10 -17.36
C TRP A 233 22.12 -20.83 -18.23
N VAL A 234 22.86 -19.80 -17.80
CA VAL A 234 23.01 -18.56 -18.56
C VAL A 234 23.77 -18.84 -19.85
N GLU A 235 24.82 -19.65 -19.79
CA GLU A 235 25.57 -20.10 -20.97
C GLU A 235 24.68 -20.92 -21.93
N GLY A 236 23.75 -21.71 -21.40
CA GLY A 236 22.74 -22.43 -22.18
C GLY A 236 21.76 -21.49 -22.88
N CYS A 237 21.21 -20.49 -22.17
CA CYS A 237 20.36 -19.45 -22.75
C CYS A 237 21.08 -18.69 -23.86
N GLU A 238 22.34 -18.34 -23.63
CA GLU A 238 23.18 -17.68 -24.61
C GLU A 238 23.38 -18.53 -25.87
N ARG A 239 23.79 -19.79 -25.70
CA ARG A 239 24.08 -20.70 -26.81
C ARG A 239 22.85 -20.95 -27.70
N GLU A 240 21.68 -21.10 -27.09
CA GLU A 240 20.43 -21.38 -27.80
C GLU A 240 19.75 -20.10 -28.35
N GLY A 241 20.17 -18.92 -27.91
CA GLY A 241 19.55 -17.63 -28.28
C GLY A 241 18.11 -17.48 -27.78
N LYS A 242 17.72 -18.23 -26.74
CA LYS A 242 16.36 -18.23 -26.16
C LYS A 242 16.38 -18.71 -24.73
N ILE A 243 15.34 -18.35 -23.96
CA ILE A 243 15.22 -18.80 -22.58
C ILE A 243 14.99 -20.31 -22.55
N ILE A 244 15.80 -21.02 -21.76
CA ILE A 244 15.72 -22.48 -21.61
C ILE A 244 15.19 -22.88 -20.23
N GLY A 245 14.64 -24.09 -20.13
CA GLY A 245 14.09 -24.61 -18.87
C GLY A 245 15.14 -24.73 -17.77
N VAL A 246 14.78 -24.28 -16.56
CA VAL A 246 15.70 -24.22 -15.40
C VAL A 246 15.96 -25.57 -14.71
N ARG A 247 15.07 -26.56 -14.87
CA ARG A 247 15.09 -27.81 -14.09
C ARG A 247 16.41 -28.59 -14.18
N GLY A 248 17.02 -28.65 -15.35
CA GLY A 248 18.29 -29.35 -15.56
C GLY A 248 19.49 -28.64 -14.93
N TYR A 249 19.31 -27.42 -14.41
CA TYR A 249 20.38 -26.55 -13.92
C TYR A 249 20.25 -26.23 -12.43
N TYR A 250 19.30 -26.82 -11.71
CA TYR A 250 19.27 -26.72 -10.25
C TYR A 250 20.52 -27.35 -9.62
N LEU A 251 20.85 -26.93 -8.40
CA LEU A 251 22.05 -27.38 -7.69
C LEU A 251 22.08 -28.90 -7.47
N ASP A 252 20.90 -29.49 -7.28
CA ASP A 252 20.61 -30.91 -7.03
C ASP A 252 20.30 -31.71 -8.31
N ALA A 253 20.23 -31.06 -9.48
CA ALA A 253 19.96 -31.73 -10.74
C ALA A 253 21.13 -32.66 -11.16
N ASP A 254 20.79 -33.80 -11.75
CA ASP A 254 21.79 -34.75 -12.25
C ASP A 254 22.73 -34.06 -13.27
N PRO A 255 24.05 -34.01 -13.00
CA PRO A 255 25.03 -33.43 -13.91
C PRO A 255 24.92 -33.94 -15.34
N LYS A 256 24.46 -35.18 -15.55
CA LYS A 256 24.33 -35.79 -16.88
C LYS A 256 23.21 -35.21 -17.73
N GLN A 257 22.19 -34.60 -17.09
CA GLN A 257 21.08 -33.96 -17.81
C GLN A 257 21.42 -32.53 -18.24
N ARG A 258 22.55 -31.97 -17.77
CA ARG A 258 23.01 -30.66 -18.20
C ARG A 258 23.51 -30.72 -19.64
N GLN A 259 22.93 -29.88 -20.50
CA GLN A 259 23.52 -29.58 -21.79
C GLN A 259 24.71 -28.65 -21.57
N VAL A 260 25.84 -29.21 -21.13
CA VAL A 260 27.14 -28.52 -21.12
C VAL A 260 27.68 -28.63 -22.54
N GLY A 261 27.29 -27.70 -23.40
CA GLY A 261 27.84 -27.62 -24.75
C GLY A 261 29.35 -27.36 -24.66
N SER A 262 30.15 -28.27 -25.22
CA SER A 262 31.61 -28.15 -25.31
C SER A 262 31.98 -26.79 -25.89
N ASN A 263 32.45 -25.87 -25.06
CA ASN A 263 33.06 -24.64 -25.52
C ASN A 263 34.42 -25.00 -26.16
N PRO A 264 34.62 -24.88 -27.49
CA PRO A 264 35.88 -25.28 -28.13
C PRO A 264 37.07 -24.41 -27.68
N SER A 265 36.81 -23.28 -27.01
CA SER A 265 37.79 -22.25 -26.67
C SER A 265 38.65 -22.54 -25.43
N LEU A 266 38.32 -23.53 -24.58
CA LEU A 266 39.10 -23.82 -23.36
C LEU A 266 39.86 -25.17 -23.39
N ALA A 267 39.66 -25.98 -24.44
CA ALA A 267 40.26 -27.32 -24.55
C ALA A 267 41.65 -27.34 -25.22
N GLN A 268 42.20 -26.20 -25.65
CA GLN A 268 43.49 -26.13 -26.36
C GLN A 268 44.72 -25.86 -25.48
N ALA A 269 44.57 -25.77 -24.16
CA ALA A 269 45.70 -25.63 -23.23
C ALA A 269 46.04 -26.97 -22.55
N ARG A 270 46.57 -27.94 -23.32
CA ARG A 270 47.16 -29.15 -22.74
C ARG A 270 48.53 -29.43 -23.37
N PRO A 271 49.65 -29.22 -22.65
CA PRO A 271 50.97 -29.51 -23.18
C PRO A 271 51.15 -31.02 -23.29
N SER A 272 51.45 -31.47 -24.50
CA SER A 272 51.67 -32.87 -24.84
C SER A 272 53.16 -33.17 -24.73
N THR A 273 53.58 -33.76 -23.62
CA THR A 273 54.91 -34.38 -23.50
C THR A 273 54.79 -35.61 -22.60
N THR A 274 54.72 -36.80 -23.20
CA THR A 274 55.56 -37.95 -22.81
C THR A 274 55.40 -39.09 -23.80
N THR A 275 56.56 -39.50 -24.30
CA THR A 275 56.92 -40.60 -25.17
C THR A 275 56.57 -41.99 -24.61
N ALA A 276 56.13 -42.89 -25.48
CA ALA A 276 56.31 -44.34 -25.35
C ALA A 276 56.29 -44.99 -26.75
N PRO A 277 57.32 -45.77 -27.14
CA PRO A 277 57.26 -46.61 -28.34
C PRO A 277 57.17 -48.11 -27.99
N GLN A 278 56.70 -48.89 -28.98
CA GLN A 278 56.73 -50.37 -29.10
C GLN A 278 55.66 -51.09 -28.23
N GLN A 279 54.91 -52.10 -28.71
CA GLN A 279 55.28 -53.15 -29.65
C GLN A 279 54.04 -53.85 -30.27
N ALA A 280 54.26 -54.44 -31.45
CA ALA A 280 53.36 -55.23 -32.30
C ALA A 280 52.52 -56.33 -31.61
N ASP A 281 51.27 -56.54 -32.08
CA ASP A 281 50.80 -57.87 -32.52
C ASP A 281 49.52 -57.86 -33.41
N ILE A 282 49.74 -58.35 -34.64
CA ILE A 282 48.93 -59.16 -35.61
C ILE A 282 47.38 -59.00 -35.74
N PRO A 283 46.86 -58.80 -36.99
CA PRO A 283 45.42 -58.79 -37.33
C PRO A 283 44.91 -60.07 -38.01
N GLN A 284 43.62 -60.44 -37.80
CA GLN A 284 42.90 -61.40 -38.65
C GLN A 284 41.51 -60.90 -39.09
N ARG A 285 41.16 -61.32 -40.32
CA ARG A 285 40.21 -60.76 -41.28
C ARG A 285 38.82 -61.47 -41.25
N PRO A 286 37.73 -60.83 -41.73
CA PRO A 286 36.34 -61.28 -41.55
C PRO A 286 35.82 -62.25 -42.63
N LYS A 287 34.71 -62.95 -42.33
CA LYS A 287 33.83 -63.61 -43.31
C LYS A 287 32.36 -63.22 -43.13
N GLU A 288 31.75 -63.00 -44.28
CA GLU A 288 30.41 -62.51 -44.63
C GLU A 288 29.22 -63.49 -44.39
N PRO A 289 27.96 -63.05 -44.63
CA PRO A 289 26.78 -63.44 -43.84
C PRO A 289 25.70 -64.21 -44.64
N THR A 290 24.49 -64.26 -44.05
CA THR A 290 23.12 -64.53 -44.60
C THR A 290 22.50 -65.90 -44.22
N PRO A 291 21.15 -66.07 -44.27
CA PRO A 291 20.11 -65.25 -43.62
C PRO A 291 18.88 -66.07 -43.09
N LYS A 292 17.98 -65.37 -42.36
CA LYS A 292 16.49 -65.53 -42.32
C LYS A 292 15.84 -66.88 -41.97
N SER A 293 15.13 -66.94 -40.83
CA SER A 293 13.65 -66.83 -40.74
C SER A 293 13.07 -67.36 -39.41
N PRO A 294 11.87 -66.90 -38.99
CA PRO A 294 11.38 -66.90 -37.60
C PRO A 294 10.29 -67.95 -37.34
N ASP A 295 9.93 -68.20 -36.06
CA ASP A 295 8.54 -68.41 -35.62
C ASP A 295 8.41 -68.71 -34.12
N ARG A 296 7.38 -68.10 -33.51
CA ARG A 296 6.44 -68.65 -32.48
C ARG A 296 7.02 -69.06 -31.12
N GLU A 297 6.37 -68.91 -29.96
CA GLU A 297 5.06 -68.42 -29.51
C GLU A 297 5.13 -68.40 -27.97
N SER A 298 4.21 -67.66 -27.33
CA SER A 298 3.62 -68.02 -26.02
C SER A 298 4.48 -67.83 -24.75
N THR A 299 3.99 -67.34 -23.61
CA THR A 299 2.63 -67.07 -23.09
C THR A 299 2.77 -66.52 -21.66
N VAL A 300 1.81 -65.66 -21.22
CA VAL A 300 1.12 -65.68 -19.90
C VAL A 300 1.96 -65.30 -18.66
N SER A 301 1.52 -64.52 -17.66
CA SER A 301 0.31 -63.74 -17.37
C SER A 301 0.60 -62.89 -16.12
N GLY A 302 -0.12 -61.77 -15.93
CA GLY A 302 -0.03 -60.92 -14.75
C GLY A 302 -0.94 -59.68 -14.83
N GLU A 303 -2.25 -59.93 -14.89
CA GLU A 303 -3.41 -59.02 -14.73
C GLU A 303 -3.51 -58.42 -13.30
N PRO A 304 -4.54 -57.59 -12.96
CA PRO A 304 -5.08 -56.39 -13.63
C PRO A 304 -5.49 -55.29 -12.60
N GLY A 305 -5.96 -54.13 -13.07
CA GLY A 305 -6.64 -53.15 -12.20
C GLY A 305 -7.27 -51.99 -12.99
N PRO A 306 -8.60 -51.86 -13.06
CA PRO A 306 -9.31 -51.00 -14.01
C PRO A 306 -9.72 -49.62 -13.46
N GLU A 307 -10.08 -48.74 -14.40
CA GLU A 307 -11.07 -47.65 -14.37
C GLU A 307 -11.08 -46.63 -13.22
N VAL A 308 -11.18 -45.34 -13.56
CA VAL A 308 -12.34 -44.46 -13.26
C VAL A 308 -12.10 -43.08 -13.89
N LEU A 309 -13.02 -42.66 -14.78
CA LEU A 309 -13.23 -41.26 -15.17
C LEU A 309 -14.09 -40.56 -14.09
N PRO A 310 -13.84 -39.28 -13.73
CA PRO A 310 -14.82 -38.48 -13.01
C PRO A 310 -15.63 -37.58 -13.94
N THR A 311 -16.94 -37.81 -13.92
CA THR A 311 -18.05 -36.97 -14.39
C THR A 311 -18.11 -35.63 -13.63
N PRO A 312 -18.59 -34.52 -14.23
CA PRO A 312 -18.75 -33.24 -13.51
C PRO A 312 -19.94 -33.28 -12.53
N PRO A 313 -19.91 -32.53 -11.41
CA PRO A 313 -20.97 -32.57 -10.42
C PRO A 313 -22.17 -31.71 -10.81
N LEU A 314 -23.34 -32.34 -10.65
CA LEU A 314 -24.70 -31.83 -10.76
C LEU A 314 -25.02 -30.78 -9.67
N GLN A 315 -25.88 -29.83 -10.03
CA GLN A 315 -26.54 -28.85 -9.16
C GLN A 315 -27.40 -29.50 -8.07
N LYS A 316 -27.41 -28.92 -6.86
CA LYS A 316 -28.44 -29.13 -5.84
C LYS A 316 -28.56 -27.91 -4.90
N ASP A 317 -29.60 -27.13 -5.15
CA ASP A 317 -30.50 -26.38 -4.26
C ASP A 317 -30.02 -25.83 -2.88
N LEU A 318 -30.01 -24.48 -2.79
CA LEU A 318 -30.55 -23.55 -1.76
C LEU A 318 -29.99 -23.61 -0.30
N PRO A 319 -29.87 -22.48 0.45
CA PRO A 319 -30.84 -21.36 0.59
C PRO A 319 -30.24 -19.94 0.39
N PRO A 320 -31.08 -18.87 0.32
CA PRO A 320 -30.61 -17.51 0.02
C PRO A 320 -30.07 -16.79 1.27
N THR A 321 -29.03 -15.98 1.08
CA THR A 321 -28.48 -15.05 2.09
C THR A 321 -28.64 -13.60 1.60
N PRO A 322 -28.76 -12.64 2.53
CA PRO A 322 -29.66 -11.48 2.42
C PRO A 322 -29.16 -10.40 1.48
N ALA A 323 -30.12 -9.65 0.93
CA ALA A 323 -29.90 -8.34 0.32
C ALA A 323 -29.41 -7.37 1.41
N ASP A 324 -28.32 -6.65 1.10
CA ASP A 324 -28.02 -5.38 1.76
C ASP A 324 -28.77 -4.31 0.97
N ASP A 325 -29.76 -3.75 1.66
CA ASP A 325 -30.42 -2.48 1.36
C ASP A 325 -29.37 -1.36 1.34
N ASP A 326 -29.42 -0.53 0.31
CA ASP A 326 -29.30 0.92 0.46
C ASP A 326 -30.08 1.52 -0.71
N ASP A 327 -31.31 1.88 -0.38
CA ASP A 327 -32.25 2.70 -1.11
C ASP A 327 -31.61 4.05 -1.51
N ASP A 328 -31.92 4.55 -2.70
CA ASP A 328 -32.89 5.65 -2.86
C ASP A 328 -32.78 6.26 -4.27
N GLU A 329 -33.90 6.08 -5.00
CA GLU A 329 -34.66 7.05 -5.80
C GLU A 329 -33.92 7.79 -6.95
N GLU A 330 -34.27 7.47 -8.21
CA GLU A 330 -35.30 8.17 -9.04
C GLU A 330 -34.91 9.63 -9.32
N GLY A 331 -34.98 10.18 -10.53
CA GLY A 331 -35.60 9.84 -11.80
C GLY A 331 -35.32 11.02 -12.74
N GLU A 332 -35.48 10.77 -14.02
CA GLU A 332 -35.21 11.68 -15.14
C GLU A 332 -36.07 12.96 -15.08
N GLU A 333 -35.53 14.08 -15.57
CA GLU A 333 -36.18 14.93 -16.58
C GLU A 333 -35.25 16.08 -17.02
N GLU A 334 -35.08 16.18 -18.34
CA GLU A 334 -34.42 17.26 -19.06
C GLU A 334 -35.31 18.52 -19.04
N GLU A 335 -34.74 19.72 -18.85
CA GLU A 335 -35.24 20.92 -19.53
C GLU A 335 -34.18 22.03 -19.55
N GLU A 336 -33.89 22.51 -20.75
CA GLU A 336 -33.11 23.71 -21.05
C GLU A 336 -33.93 24.97 -20.75
N GLU A 337 -33.31 26.02 -20.19
CA GLU A 337 -33.27 27.40 -20.74
C GLU A 337 -33.03 28.50 -19.66
N LYS A 338 -31.93 29.24 -19.87
CA LYS A 338 -31.75 30.71 -19.75
C LYS A 338 -31.81 31.42 -18.37
N GLU A 339 -30.64 31.93 -18.00
CA GLU A 339 -30.40 33.14 -17.17
C GLU A 339 -30.96 34.44 -17.82
N PRO A 340 -30.85 35.65 -17.21
CA PRO A 340 -31.11 36.07 -15.82
C PRO A 340 -31.86 37.44 -15.76
N ASN A 341 -32.44 37.86 -14.62
CA ASN A 341 -32.38 39.27 -14.17
C ASN A 341 -32.85 39.51 -12.71
N ASP A 342 -31.93 40.09 -11.94
CA ASP A 342 -32.04 41.17 -10.96
C ASP A 342 -33.44 41.67 -10.49
N HIS A 343 -33.71 41.62 -9.17
CA HIS A 343 -34.00 42.81 -8.32
C HIS A 343 -34.50 42.52 -6.89
N GLN A 344 -33.80 43.15 -5.94
CA GLN A 344 -34.26 43.88 -4.73
C GLN A 344 -34.91 43.16 -3.52
N GLU A 345 -34.09 43.14 -2.45
CA GLU A 345 -34.29 43.38 -1.00
C GLU A 345 -35.63 43.12 -0.26
N PRO A 346 -35.54 42.61 1.00
CA PRO A 346 -36.69 42.19 1.81
C PRO A 346 -37.10 43.23 2.87
N THR A 347 -38.39 43.26 3.24
CA THR A 347 -38.86 43.66 4.59
C THR A 347 -40.30 43.18 4.81
N THR A 348 -40.57 42.51 5.94
CA THR A 348 -41.52 42.93 7.00
C THR A 348 -41.96 41.77 7.91
N GLU A 349 -42.13 42.12 9.17
CA GLU A 349 -42.28 41.28 10.36
C GLU A 349 -43.70 40.74 10.61
N SER A 350 -43.72 39.72 11.49
CA SER A 350 -44.71 39.47 12.55
C SER A 350 -46.01 38.68 12.23
N LYS A 351 -46.14 37.50 12.85
CA LYS A 351 -47.04 37.26 14.02
C LYS A 351 -47.20 35.76 14.36
N GLY A 352 -46.72 35.43 15.55
CA GLY A 352 -47.27 34.54 16.59
C GLY A 352 -48.13 33.31 16.27
N LYS A 353 -47.75 32.19 16.90
CA LYS A 353 -48.66 31.31 17.64
C LYS A 353 -47.86 30.40 18.58
N GLY A 354 -48.11 30.53 19.88
CA GLY A 354 -47.60 29.63 20.91
C GLY A 354 -48.48 28.40 21.11
N LYS A 355 -47.89 27.34 21.66
CA LYS A 355 -48.56 26.27 22.41
C LYS A 355 -47.54 25.64 23.36
N ALA A 356 -47.84 25.71 24.66
CA ALA A 356 -47.12 25.05 25.74
C ALA A 356 -47.69 23.65 25.98
N ILE A 357 -46.84 22.71 26.40
CA ILE A 357 -47.19 21.44 27.05
C ILE A 357 -46.14 21.25 28.17
N ASP A 358 -46.61 21.27 29.41
CA ASP A 358 -45.93 20.78 30.63
C ASP A 358 -46.30 19.29 30.80
N GLU A 359 -45.37 18.47 31.31
CA GLU A 359 -45.65 17.32 32.18
C GLU A 359 -44.38 16.83 32.91
N GLU A 360 -44.58 16.41 34.17
CA GLU A 360 -43.65 16.23 35.31
C GLU A 360 -42.68 15.02 35.23
N PRO A 361 -41.61 14.97 36.08
CA PRO A 361 -40.91 13.73 36.39
C PRO A 361 -41.38 13.12 37.72
N ALA A 362 -41.45 11.78 37.78
CA ALA A 362 -41.76 11.00 38.97
C ALA A 362 -40.50 10.27 39.51
N ASP A 363 -40.27 10.42 40.81
CA ASP A 363 -39.30 9.70 41.63
C ASP A 363 -39.72 8.22 41.85
N ALA A 364 -38.73 7.34 41.93
CA ALA A 364 -38.85 6.02 42.57
C ALA A 364 -37.51 5.65 43.21
N ASP A 365 -37.52 5.58 44.55
CA ASP A 365 -36.51 5.00 45.43
C ASP A 365 -36.41 3.47 45.26
N ASP A 366 -35.22 2.91 45.50
CA ASP A 366 -35.04 1.59 46.14
C ASP A 366 -33.55 1.38 46.50
N ASP A 367 -33.27 1.50 47.80
CA ASP A 367 -32.56 0.59 48.71
C ASP A 367 -31.21 -0.08 48.35
N ASP A 368 -30.22 0.30 49.17
CA ASP A 368 -29.39 -0.53 50.07
C ASP A 368 -28.19 -1.39 49.62
N ASP A 369 -27.18 -1.32 50.52
CA ASP A 369 -26.14 -2.27 50.92
C ASP A 369 -24.74 -2.28 50.23
N ASP A 370 -23.82 -1.59 50.92
CA ASP A 370 -22.64 -2.12 51.63
C ASP A 370 -21.34 -2.57 50.91
N ASP A 371 -20.25 -2.14 51.59
CA ASP A 371 -18.91 -2.72 51.76
C ASP A 371 -17.69 -2.28 50.92
N GLU A 372 -16.85 -1.47 51.62
CA GLU A 372 -15.41 -1.64 51.95
C GLU A 372 -14.38 -1.80 50.80
N GLU A 373 -13.53 -0.79 50.57
CA GLU A 373 -12.15 -0.59 51.11
C GLU A 373 -11.04 -1.00 50.12
N GLU A 374 -10.26 -0.02 49.64
CA GLU A 374 -8.82 0.14 49.97
C GLU A 374 -8.13 1.14 49.03
N SER A 375 -7.41 2.05 49.67
CA SER A 375 -6.62 3.18 49.18
C SER A 375 -5.31 2.78 48.50
N HIS A 376 -4.79 3.61 47.58
CA HIS A 376 -3.37 3.97 47.58
C HIS A 376 -3.09 5.35 46.94
N GLU A 377 -2.44 6.18 47.75
CA GLU A 377 -2.06 7.59 47.59
C GLU A 377 -0.54 7.69 47.31
N ALA A 378 -0.11 8.66 46.48
CA ALA A 378 1.20 9.36 46.56
C ALA A 378 1.34 10.38 45.39
N GLN A 379 1.11 11.69 45.60
CA GLN A 379 2.06 12.73 46.03
C GLN A 379 3.00 13.31 44.93
N HIS A 380 2.68 14.54 44.50
CA HIS A 380 3.61 15.57 43.99
C HIS A 380 4.49 16.11 45.15
N PRO A 381 5.68 16.74 44.93
CA PRO A 381 5.79 18.22 44.88
C PRO A 381 7.07 18.77 44.11
N PRO A 382 7.60 20.01 44.29
CA PRO A 382 7.51 21.12 43.31
C PRO A 382 8.87 21.74 42.84
N LYS A 383 8.80 22.71 41.91
CA LYS A 383 9.92 23.53 41.36
C LYS A 383 10.50 24.57 42.35
N PRO A 384 11.76 25.01 42.15
CA PRO A 384 12.23 26.35 42.53
C PRO A 384 12.59 27.25 41.32
N LYS A 385 12.60 28.56 41.59
CA LYS A 385 12.81 29.72 40.71
C LYS A 385 14.23 30.31 40.80
N ASP A 386 14.54 31.16 39.81
CA ASP A 386 15.55 32.26 39.77
C ASP A 386 17.04 31.85 39.62
N GLY A 387 17.90 32.47 38.81
CA GLY A 387 17.80 33.64 37.92
C GLY A 387 19.20 33.95 37.30
N ASN A 388 19.23 34.90 36.35
CA ASN A 388 20.40 35.53 35.68
C ASN A 388 21.31 34.64 34.81
N GLY A 389 21.76 35.02 33.60
CA GLY A 389 21.65 36.25 32.81
C GLY A 389 22.76 36.27 31.73
N ALA A 390 22.49 36.95 30.60
CA ALA A 390 23.44 37.48 29.58
C ALA A 390 24.21 36.45 28.71
N GLU A 391 24.53 36.63 27.43
CA GLU A 391 24.19 37.54 26.30
C GLU A 391 25.06 37.05 25.10
N MET A 392 24.65 37.33 23.85
CA MET A 392 25.44 37.35 22.59
C MET A 392 25.90 36.00 22.00
N GLU A 393 25.96 35.74 20.69
CA GLU A 393 25.61 36.45 19.44
C GLU A 393 25.66 35.42 18.29
N ASP A 394 24.98 35.74 17.19
CA ASP A 394 24.97 35.09 15.86
C ASP A 394 26.38 34.76 15.29
N VAL A 395 26.44 33.76 14.40
CA VAL A 395 26.89 33.90 12.98
C VAL A 395 26.63 32.57 12.25
N ALA A 396 25.94 32.69 11.11
CA ALA A 396 25.64 31.64 10.14
C ALA A 396 26.87 31.15 9.35
N LEU A 397 26.83 29.87 8.96
CA LEU A 397 27.33 29.33 7.70
C LEU A 397 26.39 28.20 7.23
#